data_AF-A0A2X3C6A9-F1
#
_entry.id   AF-A0A2X3C6A9-F1
#
_cell.length_a   1.000
_cell.length_b   1.000
_cell.length_c   1.000
_cell.angle_alpha   90.00
_cell.angle_beta   90.00
_cell.angle_gamma   90.00
#
_symmetry.space_group_name_H-M   'P 1'
#
loop_
_entity.id
_entity.type
_entity.pdbx_description
1 polymer ?
#
loop_
_entity_poly.entity_id
_entity_poly.type
_entity_poly.pdbx_seq_one_letter_code
_entity_poly.pdbx_strand_id
1 'polypeptide(L)'
;MAKKVEEKIIKSTRYCNLLKQASLKDEDYTYCIEKIFVKSMKRNEIRFSVYKDTVRGDDIYVPRSLDVTELELMELIKKSIKEKVFSDDFIDMLKQELK
;
A
#
# COMPACT_ATOMS: atom_id res chain seq x y z
N MET A 1 4.86 19.53 -24.77
CA MET A 1 3.90 18.89 -23.85
C MET A 1 4.40 17.48 -23.57
N ALA A 2 4.83 17.18 -22.34
CA ALA A 2 5.39 15.87 -22.01
C ALA A 2 4.29 14.80 -22.15
N LYS A 3 4.58 13.72 -22.89
CA LYS A 3 3.70 12.55 -22.99
C LYS A 3 3.46 12.01 -21.58
N LYS A 4 2.23 12.14 -21.09
CA LYS A 4 1.80 11.52 -19.84
C LYS A 4 1.86 10.02 -20.09
N VAL A 5 2.83 9.34 -19.50
CA VAL A 5 2.85 7.87 -19.48
C VAL A 5 1.63 7.46 -18.68
N GLU A 6 0.61 6.92 -19.35
CA GLU A 6 -0.56 6.39 -18.68
C GLU A 6 -0.11 5.18 -17.86
N GLU A 7 -0.15 5.30 -16.52
CA GLU A 7 0.08 4.15 -15.64
C GLU A 7 -1.01 3.10 -15.94
N LYS A 8 -0.59 1.87 -16.29
CA LYS A 8 -1.49 0.76 -16.60
C LYS A 8 -2.36 0.46 -15.38
N ILE A 9 -3.68 0.58 -15.53
CA ILE A 9 -4.64 0.27 -14.48
C ILE A 9 -4.74 -1.27 -14.35
N ILE A 10 -4.40 -1.80 -13.18
CA ILE A 10 -4.51 -3.22 -12.85
C ILE A 10 -5.98 -3.60 -12.61
N LYS A 11 -6.68 -2.77 -11.83
CA LYS A 11 -8.10 -2.95 -11.49
C LYS A 11 -8.74 -1.59 -11.30
N SER A 12 -9.95 -1.39 -11.82
CA SER A 12 -10.73 -0.17 -11.59
C SER A 12 -11.96 -0.49 -10.76
N THR A 13 -12.25 0.38 -9.79
CA THR A 13 -13.48 0.34 -8.98
C THR A 13 -14.20 1.67 -9.10
N ARG A 14 -15.39 1.80 -8.51
CA ARG A 14 -16.09 3.09 -8.44
C ARG A 14 -15.27 4.16 -7.69
N TYR A 15 -14.52 3.76 -6.67
CA TYR A 15 -13.76 4.65 -5.79
C TYR A 15 -12.38 5.02 -6.35
N CYS A 16 -11.61 4.01 -6.77
CA CYS A 16 -10.21 4.20 -7.15
C CYS A 16 -9.78 3.30 -8.31
N ASN A 17 -8.64 3.63 -8.91
CA ASN A 17 -7.88 2.75 -9.80
C ASN A 17 -6.69 2.17 -9.02
N LEU A 18 -6.50 0.86 -9.07
CA LEU A 18 -5.29 0.20 -8.61
C LEU A 18 -4.23 0.27 -9.71
N LEU A 19 -3.05 0.81 -9.37
CA LEU A 19 -1.97 1.09 -10.32
C LEU A 19 -0.79 0.16 -10.11
N LYS A 20 -0.42 -0.10 -8.85
CA LYS A 20 0.63 -1.05 -8.45
C LYS A 20 0.24 -1.74 -7.16
N GLN A 21 0.75 -2.96 -6.95
CA GLN A 21 0.52 -3.74 -5.75
C GLN A 21 1.77 -4.57 -5.44
N ALA A 22 2.16 -4.61 -4.17
CA ALA A 22 3.00 -5.64 -3.60
C ALA A 22 2.16 -6.42 -2.58
N SER A 23 2.33 -7.74 -2.53
CA SER A 23 1.53 -8.63 -1.68
C SER A 23 2.40 -9.66 -0.97
N LEU A 24 2.08 -9.94 0.29
CA LEU A 24 2.64 -11.03 1.09
C LEU A 24 1.48 -11.90 1.58
N LYS A 25 1.60 -13.22 1.47
CA LYS A 25 0.56 -14.18 1.89
C LYS A 25 1.07 -15.06 3.02
N ASP A 26 0.26 -15.25 4.05
CA ASP A 26 0.44 -16.27 5.08
C ASP A 26 -0.69 -17.32 5.03
N GLU A 27 -0.85 -18.12 6.08
CA GLU A 27 -1.84 -19.19 6.14
C GLU A 27 -3.29 -18.66 6.11
N ASP A 28 -3.54 -17.45 6.61
CA ASP A 28 -4.88 -16.90 6.85
C ASP A 28 -5.21 -15.68 5.98
N TYR A 29 -4.20 -14.88 5.62
CA TYR A 29 -4.36 -13.56 5.04
C TYR A 29 -3.37 -13.26 3.91
N THR A 30 -3.81 -12.36 3.02
CA THR A 30 -2.93 -11.67 2.06
C THR A 30 -2.86 -10.19 2.43
N TYR A 31 -1.66 -9.72 2.76
CA TYR A 31 -1.34 -8.33 3.08
C TYR A 31 -0.82 -7.64 1.83
N CYS A 32 -1.33 -6.45 1.51
CA CYS A 32 -0.85 -5.67 0.37
C CYS A 32 -0.52 -4.23 0.72
N ILE A 33 0.51 -3.71 0.06
CA ILE A 33 0.78 -2.28 -0.10
C ILE A 33 0.51 -1.92 -1.55
N GLU A 34 -0.39 -0.98 -1.77
CA GLU A 34 -0.97 -0.69 -3.07
C GLU A 34 -0.83 0.79 -3.41
N LYS A 35 -0.43 1.11 -4.64
CA LYS A 35 -0.55 2.46 -5.18
C LYS A 35 -1.90 2.58 -5.87
N ILE A 36 -2.76 3.46 -5.38
CA ILE A 36 -4.08 3.72 -5.92
C ILE A 36 -4.23 5.17 -6.38
N PHE A 37 -5.04 5.39 -7.41
CA PHE A 37 -5.52 6.73 -7.78
C PHE A 37 -6.97 6.89 -7.31
N VAL A 38 -7.20 7.81 -6.36
CA VAL A 38 -8.53 8.11 -5.81
C VAL A 38 -9.26 9.07 -6.74
N LYS A 39 -10.38 8.63 -7.31
CA LYS A 39 -11.07 9.35 -8.39
C LYS A 39 -11.68 10.67 -7.95
N SER A 40 -12.30 10.70 -6.77
CA SER A 40 -12.95 11.90 -6.21
C SER A 40 -11.94 13.00 -5.89
N MET A 41 -10.79 12.61 -5.32
CA MET A 41 -9.73 13.52 -4.88
C MET A 41 -8.69 13.81 -5.97
N LYS A 42 -8.71 13.05 -7.08
CA LYS A 42 -7.78 13.15 -8.21
C LYS A 42 -6.30 13.07 -7.80
N ARG A 43 -5.97 12.23 -6.81
CA ARG A 43 -4.61 12.06 -6.29
C ARG A 43 -4.23 10.60 -6.10
N ASN A 44 -2.93 10.34 -6.03
CA ASN A 44 -2.39 9.03 -5.70
C ASN A 44 -2.25 8.88 -4.19
N GLU A 45 -2.53 7.68 -3.71
CA GLU A 45 -2.38 7.27 -2.32
C GLU A 45 -1.76 5.87 -2.25
N ILE A 46 -1.07 5.62 -1.14
CA ILE A 46 -0.62 4.31 -0.69
C ILE A 46 -1.70 3.74 0.22
N ARG A 47 -2.23 2.59 -0.18
CA ARG A 47 -3.24 1.84 0.55
C ARG A 47 -2.62 0.60 1.16
N PHE A 48 -2.91 0.38 2.45
CA PHE A 48 -2.61 -0.87 3.15
C PHE A 48 -3.91 -1.68 3.21
N SER A 49 -3.89 -2.87 2.63
CA SER A 49 -5.08 -3.73 2.55
C SER A 49 -4.79 -5.14 3.04
N VAL A 50 -5.80 -5.73 3.68
CA VAL A 50 -5.79 -7.12 4.10
C VAL A 50 -6.96 -7.84 3.44
N TYR A 51 -6.66 -8.97 2.83
CA TYR A 51 -7.63 -9.87 2.22
C TYR A 51 -7.62 -11.17 3.01
N LYS A 52 -8.80 -11.72 3.29
CA LYS A 52 -8.94 -13.03 3.93
C LYS A 52 -9.48 -14.04 2.93
N ASP A 53 -8.78 -15.15 2.78
CA ASP A 53 -9.27 -16.27 1.99
C ASP A 53 -10.55 -16.79 2.64
N THR A 54 -11.63 -16.92 1.84
CA THR A 54 -12.84 -17.59 2.32
C THR A 54 -12.95 -18.97 1.73
N VAL A 55 -13.71 -19.85 2.41
CA VAL A 55 -14.01 -21.22 1.96
C VAL A 55 -14.61 -21.26 0.54
N ARG A 56 -15.09 -20.13 0.01
CA ARG A 56 -15.64 -19.98 -1.35
C ARG A 56 -14.63 -19.49 -2.41
N GLY A 57 -13.37 -19.24 -2.05
CA GLY A 57 -12.31 -18.85 -2.98
C GLY A 57 -12.31 -17.39 -3.41
N ASP A 58 -13.26 -16.59 -2.91
CA ASP A 58 -13.26 -15.14 -3.09
C ASP A 58 -12.62 -14.49 -1.84
N ASP A 59 -11.51 -13.81 -2.06
CA ASP A 59 -10.84 -12.98 -1.06
C ASP A 59 -11.83 -11.93 -0.51
N ILE A 60 -12.27 -12.09 0.74
CA ILE A 60 -13.09 -11.06 1.38
C ILE A 60 -12.16 -9.94 1.83
N TYR A 61 -12.46 -8.75 1.32
CA TYR A 61 -11.81 -7.52 1.74
C TYR A 61 -12.15 -7.19 3.19
N VAL A 62 -11.14 -7.06 4.03
CA VAL A 62 -11.28 -6.61 5.43
C VAL A 62 -11.27 -5.07 5.44
N PRO A 63 -12.10 -4.40 6.28
CA PRO A 63 -12.09 -2.95 6.40
C PRO A 63 -10.67 -2.39 6.58
N ARG A 64 -10.35 -1.37 5.76
CA ARG A 64 -9.03 -0.75 5.69
C ARG A 64 -8.67 0.01 6.95
N SER A 65 -7.42 -0.10 7.35
CA SER A 65 -6.85 0.71 8.41
C SER A 65 -6.20 2.01 7.90
N LEU A 66 -5.64 2.04 6.67
CA LEU A 66 -4.81 3.18 6.24
C LEU A 66 -4.74 3.38 4.71
N ASP A 67 -5.19 4.56 4.26
CA ASP A 67 -4.93 5.12 2.93
C ASP A 67 -4.29 6.52 3.14
N VAL A 68 -3.08 6.74 2.62
CA VAL A 68 -2.30 7.99 2.81
C VAL A 68 -1.51 8.35 1.57
N THR A 69 -1.20 9.62 1.35
CA THR A 69 -0.24 10.03 0.31
C THR A 69 1.19 9.57 0.66
N GLU A 70 2.10 9.53 -0.33
CA GLU A 70 3.51 9.21 -0.08
C GLU A 70 4.18 10.20 0.88
N LEU A 71 3.78 11.48 0.85
CA LEU A 71 4.28 12.50 1.78
C LEU A 71 3.85 12.23 3.22
N GLU A 72 2.57 11.93 3.42
CA GLU A 72 2.03 11.59 4.74
C GLU A 72 2.66 10.28 5.27
N LEU A 73 2.84 9.29 4.39
CA LEU A 73 3.52 8.04 4.75
C LEU A 73 4.98 8.28 5.14
N MET A 74 5.70 9.12 4.41
CA MET A 74 7.08 9.48 4.74
C MET A 74 7.18 10.16 6.11
N GLU A 75 6.30 11.11 6.41
CA GLU A 75 6.27 11.75 7.73
C GLU A 75 5.91 10.75 8.85
N LEU A 76 4.98 9.81 8.59
CA LEU A 76 4.66 8.74 9.53
C LEU A 76 5.89 7.87 9.81
N ILE A 77 6.60 7.43 8.76
CA ILE A 77 7.82 6.60 8.91
C ILE A 77 8.90 7.36 9.68
N LYS A 78 9.16 8.64 9.37
CA LYS A 78 10.13 9.47 10.12
C LYS A 78 9.78 9.53 11.61
N LYS A 79 8.51 9.76 11.93
CA LYS A 79 8.04 9.82 13.31
C LYS A 79 8.20 8.45 13.99
N SER A 80 7.83 7.37 13.33
CA SER A 80 7.98 5.99 13.85
C SER A 80 9.44 5.64 14.16
N ILE A 81 10.39 6.08 13.33
CA ILE A 81 11.83 5.92 13.60
C ILE A 81 12.24 6.71 14.84
N LYS A 82 11.86 7.99 14.93
CA LYS A 82 12.19 8.86 16.07
C LYS A 82 11.66 8.32 17.39
N GLU A 83 10.43 7.81 17.38
CA GLU A 83 9.75 7.24 18.56
C GLU A 83 10.13 5.76 18.82
N LYS A 84 11.09 5.21 18.07
CA LYS A 84 11.56 3.82 18.21
C LYS A 84 10.46 2.75 18.12
N VAL A 85 9.49 2.96 17.22
CA VAL A 85 8.46 1.96 16.90
C VAL A 85 9.09 0.75 16.19
N PHE A 86 10.13 0.99 15.39
CA PHE A 86 10.90 -0.05 14.73
C PHE A 86 12.16 -0.39 15.54
N SER A 87 12.55 -1.67 15.53
CA SER A 87 13.82 -2.11 16.13
C SER A 87 15.00 -1.66 15.28
N ASP A 88 16.17 -1.52 15.91
CA ASP A 88 17.40 -1.17 15.21
C ASP A 88 17.76 -2.21 14.13
N ASP A 89 17.58 -3.50 14.42
CA ASP A 89 17.76 -4.60 13.46
C ASP A 89 16.87 -4.45 12.22
N PHE A 90 15.59 -4.08 12.42
CA PHE A 90 14.68 -3.83 11.31
C PHE A 90 15.16 -2.67 10.44
N ILE A 91 15.61 -1.57 11.05
CA ILE A 91 16.11 -0.41 10.32
C ILE A 91 17.37 -0.76 9.51
N ASP A 92 18.25 -1.60 10.04
CA ASP A 92 19.44 -2.04 9.32
C ASP A 92 19.11 -2.97 8.15
N MET A 93 18.13 -3.86 8.30
CA MET A 93 17.59 -4.63 7.16
C MET A 93 16.99 -3.69 6.11
N LEU A 94 16.18 -2.70 6.52
CA LEU A 94 15.55 -1.76 5.59
C LEU A 94 16.59 -0.96 4.77
N LYS A 95 17.70 -0.53 5.40
CA LYS A 95 18.80 0.16 4.70
C LYS A 95 19.45 -0.70 3.61
N GLN A 96 19.44 -2.02 3.73
CA GLN A 96 20.03 -2.92 2.72
C GLN A 96 19.15 -3.01 1.47
N GLU A 97 17.83 -2.96 1.63
CA GLU A 97 16.85 -2.98 0.52
C GLU A 97 16.81 -1.67 -0.29
N LEU A 98 17.34 -0.57 0.26
CA LEU A 98 17.33 0.76 -0.38
C LEU A 98 18.62 1.08 -1.19
N LYS A 99 19.52 0.11 -1.35
CA LYS A 99 20.77 0.24 -2.11
C LYS A 99 20.56 -0.06 -3.59
#